data_AF-A0A2B3UF20-F1
#
_entry.id   AF-A0A2B3UF20-F1
#
_cell.length_a   1.000
_cell.length_b   1.000
_cell.length_c   1.000
_cell.angle_alpha   90.00
_cell.angle_beta   90.00
_cell.angle_gamma   90.00
#
_symmetry.space_group_name_H-M   'P 1'
#
loop_
_entity.id
_entity.type
_entity.pdbx_description
1 polymer ?
#
loop_
_entity_poly.entity_id
_entity_poly.type
_entity_poly.pdbx_seq_one_letter_code
_entity_poly.pdbx_strand_id
1 'polypeptide(L)'
;MDKQSRTISVKVNGTEAKYEEKKKDEFEWMVVESERPQNVVPFKKEKPSSMAQYRKKWSTTIIAIVATAIIIGTVFGMGIIHLLTGQGTTEEGTVTASKQTGNEEQKVDGTVEQTVPPKEEKQKAQVGAALEPMKLFFVQGGLYSSEEKGQAAIEEWKSNGGVAALKPSGDKYALVVGVASDEQAVNQLIGQYKQDGVSVLKKNWDITDKVLLKNDKEVGGFLAKIQPLYTHFEKYVSGVQTSGKSNQKDIEAITKEWKAIEKEGQSMKREDAKKLYTYTSVAVQTIKEGKSDKESVAKLNQVIIDGLLSYEKIVSQKVK
;
A
#
# COMPACT_ATOMS: atom_id res chain seq x y z
N MET A 1 14.09 27.88 72.41
CA MET A 1 14.84 28.75 71.47
C MET A 1 13.89 29.18 70.38
N ASP A 2 13.43 30.44 70.45
CA ASP A 2 12.61 31.10 69.44
C ASP A 2 13.36 31.25 68.10
N LYS A 3 12.67 31.06 66.98
CA LYS A 3 13.13 31.46 65.65
C LYS A 3 12.25 32.59 65.14
N GLN A 4 12.76 33.82 65.18
CA GLN A 4 12.20 34.94 64.42
C GLN A 4 12.44 34.71 62.93
N SER A 5 11.38 34.51 62.16
CA SER A 5 11.41 34.55 60.69
C SER A 5 11.33 36.00 60.21
N ARG A 6 12.27 36.42 59.36
CA ARG A 6 12.29 37.76 58.75
C ARG A 6 11.22 37.83 57.65
N THR A 7 10.32 38.80 57.75
CA THR A 7 9.28 39.06 56.74
C THR A 7 9.84 39.94 55.63
N ILE A 8 9.69 39.51 54.37
CA ILE A 8 9.98 40.33 53.18
C ILE A 8 8.63 40.71 52.55
N SER A 9 8.42 41.99 52.29
CA SER A 9 7.21 42.53 51.65
C SER A 9 7.56 43.05 50.25
N VAL A 10 6.88 42.54 49.21
CA VAL A 10 6.98 43.01 47.83
C VAL A 10 5.69 43.74 47.47
N LYS A 11 5.80 44.98 46.99
CA LYS A 11 4.67 45.82 46.57
C LYS A 11 4.52 45.74 45.04
N VAL A 12 3.40 45.22 44.56
CA VAL A 12 2.97 45.37 43.16
C VAL A 12 1.54 45.88 43.17
N ASN A 13 1.32 47.08 42.64
CA ASN A 13 0.01 47.72 42.41
C ASN A 13 -0.96 47.74 43.61
N GLY A 14 -0.48 48.19 44.78
CA GLY A 14 -1.35 48.72 45.84
C GLY A 14 -2.13 47.70 46.66
N THR A 15 -1.89 46.39 46.52
CA THR A 15 -2.50 45.37 47.39
C THR A 15 -1.40 44.59 48.12
N GLU A 16 -1.39 44.66 49.46
CA GLU A 16 -0.45 43.90 50.30
C GLU A 16 -0.96 42.47 50.49
N ALA A 17 -0.24 41.48 49.95
CA ALA A 17 -0.47 40.08 50.25
C ALA A 17 0.69 39.55 51.10
N LYS A 18 0.39 39.16 52.35
CA LYS A 18 1.34 38.45 53.22
C LYS A 18 1.49 37.01 52.74
N TYR A 19 2.71 36.61 52.42
CA TYR A 19 3.06 35.22 52.14
C TYR A 19 3.72 34.61 53.37
N GLU A 20 3.09 33.60 53.97
CA GLU A 20 3.74 32.70 54.94
C GLU A 20 4.10 31.39 54.24
N GLU A 21 5.39 31.05 54.29
CA GLU A 21 5.94 29.82 53.75
C GLU A 21 5.73 28.68 54.77
N LYS A 22 4.78 27.77 54.52
CA LYS A 22 4.70 26.49 55.25
C LYS A 22 5.45 25.40 54.51
N LYS A 23 6.51 24.89 55.16
CA LYS A 23 7.23 23.67 54.77
C LYS A 23 6.42 22.41 55.11
N LYS A 24 6.38 21.52 54.12
CA LYS A 24 6.22 20.05 54.10
C LYS A 24 5.79 19.35 55.40
N ASP A 25 4.65 18.67 55.32
CA ASP A 25 4.43 17.41 56.03
C ASP A 25 4.25 16.27 55.01
N GLU A 26 4.82 15.14 55.38
CA GLU A 26 5.00 13.91 54.66
C GLU A 26 3.64 13.22 54.44
N PHE A 27 3.33 12.85 53.21
CA PHE A 27 2.11 12.08 52.92
C PHE A 27 2.32 10.63 53.35
N GLU A 28 1.77 10.30 54.53
CA GLU A 28 1.49 8.93 54.93
C GLU A 28 0.46 8.31 53.98
N TRP A 29 0.79 7.12 53.46
CA TRP A 29 -0.13 6.30 52.69
C TRP A 29 -1.26 5.78 53.59
N MET A 30 -2.42 6.43 53.60
CA MET A 30 -3.64 5.81 54.11
C MET A 30 -4.28 4.94 53.03
N VAL A 31 -4.22 3.61 53.22
CA VAL A 31 -5.06 2.65 52.50
C VAL A 31 -6.49 2.84 52.97
N VAL A 32 -7.33 3.44 52.12
CA VAL A 32 -8.79 3.47 52.34
C VAL A 32 -9.36 2.15 51.85
N GLU A 33 -9.75 1.30 52.81
CA GLU A 33 -10.46 0.05 52.56
C GLU A 33 -11.90 0.40 52.14
N SER A 34 -12.17 0.37 50.83
CA SER A 34 -13.50 0.67 50.28
C SER A 34 -14.41 -0.55 50.39
N GLU A 35 -15.33 -0.53 51.35
CA GLU A 35 -16.50 -1.41 51.37
C GLU A 35 -17.39 -1.06 50.16
N ARG A 36 -17.40 -1.94 49.16
CA ARG A 36 -18.28 -1.80 47.99
C ARG A 36 -19.72 -2.19 48.37
N PRO A 37 -20.74 -1.40 48.01
CA PRO A 37 -22.12 -1.81 48.18
C PRO A 37 -22.43 -3.03 47.28
N GLN A 38 -22.89 -4.13 47.90
CA GLN A 38 -23.44 -5.29 47.21
C GLN A 38 -24.79 -4.93 46.58
N ASN A 39 -24.76 -4.40 45.34
CA ASN A 39 -25.93 -4.41 44.47
C ASN A 39 -25.99 -5.77 43.74
N VAL A 40 -26.67 -6.73 44.35
CA VAL A 40 -26.92 -8.05 43.76
C VAL A 40 -28.12 -7.96 42.81
N VAL A 41 -27.84 -7.76 41.51
CA VAL A 41 -28.78 -8.19 40.47
C VAL A 41 -28.89 -9.72 40.53
N PRO A 42 -30.11 -10.31 40.47
CA PRO A 42 -30.24 -11.75 40.42
C PRO A 42 -29.76 -12.22 39.04
N PHE A 43 -28.51 -12.69 38.98
CA PHE A 43 -28.01 -13.43 37.84
C PHE A 43 -28.81 -14.74 37.74
N LYS A 44 -29.79 -14.78 36.83
CA LYS A 44 -30.28 -16.04 36.28
C LYS A 44 -29.07 -16.75 35.68
N LYS A 45 -28.65 -17.86 36.31
CA LYS A 45 -27.71 -18.80 35.73
C LYS A 45 -28.38 -19.42 34.50
N GLU A 46 -28.18 -18.83 33.34
CA GLU A 46 -28.35 -19.60 32.10
C GLU A 46 -27.23 -20.64 32.07
N LYS A 47 -27.63 -21.91 32.02
CA LYS A 47 -26.70 -23.02 31.80
C LYS A 47 -25.88 -22.70 30.54
N PRO A 48 -24.55 -22.86 30.54
CA PRO A 48 -23.83 -22.84 29.27
C PRO A 48 -24.41 -23.97 28.43
N SER A 49 -25.08 -23.59 27.33
CA SER A 49 -25.35 -24.51 26.23
C SER A 49 -24.03 -25.21 25.92
N SER A 50 -24.01 -26.53 26.05
CA SER A 50 -22.86 -27.34 25.67
C SER A 50 -22.55 -27.00 24.23
N MET A 51 -21.44 -26.29 24.02
CA MET A 51 -20.90 -26.03 22.70
C MET A 51 -20.54 -27.40 22.13
N ALA A 52 -21.47 -27.96 21.36
CA ALA A 52 -21.27 -29.23 20.67
C ALA A 52 -20.00 -29.05 19.84
N GLN A 53 -18.94 -29.75 20.23
CA GLN A 53 -17.71 -29.82 19.46
C GLN A 53 -18.07 -30.43 18.11
N TYR A 54 -18.32 -29.57 17.12
CA TYR A 54 -18.38 -29.94 15.72
C TYR A 54 -16.96 -30.31 15.30
N ARG A 55 -16.55 -31.55 15.61
CA ARG A 55 -15.41 -32.19 14.95
C ARG A 55 -15.81 -32.38 13.50
N LYS A 56 -15.55 -31.36 12.68
CA LYS A 56 -15.74 -31.40 11.23
C LYS A 56 -14.83 -32.50 10.69
N LYS A 57 -15.41 -33.66 10.35
CA LYS A 57 -14.69 -34.75 9.68
C LYS A 57 -14.15 -34.20 8.37
N TRP A 58 -12.84 -33.95 8.30
CA TRP A 58 -12.16 -33.63 7.05
C TRP A 58 -12.30 -34.85 6.14
N SER A 59 -12.95 -34.65 5.00
CA SER A 59 -13.11 -35.68 3.99
C SER A 59 -11.73 -36.20 3.59
N THR A 60 -11.56 -37.52 3.55
CA THR A 60 -10.34 -38.20 3.06
C THR A 60 -9.97 -37.77 1.64
N THR A 61 -10.90 -37.20 0.89
CA THR A 61 -10.67 -36.56 -0.42
C THR A 61 -9.74 -35.34 -0.32
N ILE A 62 -9.89 -34.49 0.70
CA ILE A 62 -9.02 -33.30 0.86
C ILE A 62 -7.60 -33.74 1.24
N ILE A 63 -7.48 -34.74 2.11
CA ILE A 63 -6.19 -35.32 2.50
C ILE A 63 -5.51 -35.97 1.29
N ALA A 64 -6.27 -36.66 0.43
CA ALA A 64 -5.75 -37.26 -0.81
C ALA A 64 -5.31 -36.20 -1.83
N ILE A 65 -6.04 -35.09 -1.98
CA ILE A 65 -5.64 -33.97 -2.86
C ILE A 65 -4.33 -33.34 -2.38
N VAL A 66 -4.20 -33.08 -1.07
CA VAL A 66 -2.99 -32.51 -0.48
C VAL A 66 -1.79 -33.47 -0.65
N ALA A 67 -1.98 -34.77 -0.42
CA ALA A 67 -0.92 -35.76 -0.64
C ALA A 67 -0.47 -35.83 -2.11
N THR A 68 -1.41 -35.77 -3.06
CA THR A 68 -1.09 -35.81 -4.49
C THR A 68 -0.38 -34.53 -4.94
N ALA A 69 -0.77 -33.37 -4.42
CA ALA A 69 -0.11 -32.09 -4.69
C ALA A 69 1.33 -32.04 -4.17
N ILE A 70 1.62 -32.64 -3.01
CA ILE A 70 2.97 -32.75 -2.47
C ILE A 70 3.85 -33.62 -3.37
N ILE A 71 3.33 -34.76 -3.87
CA ILE A 71 4.08 -35.65 -4.76
C ILE A 71 4.41 -34.96 -6.08
N ILE A 72 3.43 -34.32 -6.72
CA ILE A 72 3.63 -33.60 -8.00
C ILE A 72 4.55 -32.39 -7.81
N GLY A 73 4.35 -31.63 -6.73
CA GLY A 73 5.17 -30.46 -6.40
C GLY A 73 6.63 -30.80 -6.11
N THR A 74 6.90 -31.96 -5.49
CA THR A 74 8.28 -32.39 -5.20
C THR A 74 9.02 -32.81 -6.47
N VAL A 75 8.36 -33.54 -7.39
CA VAL A 75 8.98 -33.90 -8.68
C VAL A 75 9.24 -32.67 -9.53
N PHE A 76 8.29 -31.75 -9.61
CA PHE A 76 8.44 -30.52 -10.39
C PHE A 76 9.46 -29.56 -9.79
N GLY A 77 9.45 -29.41 -8.46
CA GLY A 77 10.43 -28.61 -7.72
C GLY A 77 11.86 -29.13 -7.86
N MET A 78 12.05 -30.46 -7.80
CA MET A 78 13.37 -31.08 -7.94
C MET A 78 13.88 -31.01 -9.40
N GLY A 79 12.99 -31.07 -10.39
CA GLY A 79 13.32 -30.84 -11.80
C GLY A 79 13.81 -29.41 -12.08
N ILE A 80 13.16 -28.40 -11.49
CA ILE A 80 13.58 -26.99 -11.63
C ILE A 80 14.90 -26.74 -10.90
N ILE A 81 15.10 -27.35 -9.72
CA ILE A 81 16.38 -27.27 -9.02
C ILE A 81 17.50 -27.88 -9.87
N HIS A 82 17.33 -29.06 -10.46
CA HIS A 82 18.35 -29.63 -11.36
C HIS A 82 18.61 -28.78 -12.61
N LEU A 83 17.61 -28.07 -13.12
CA LEU A 83 17.76 -27.17 -14.26
C LEU A 83 18.48 -25.86 -13.90
N LEU A 84 18.37 -25.42 -12.65
CA LEU A 84 19.07 -24.24 -12.10
C LEU A 84 20.44 -24.58 -11.50
N THR A 85 20.66 -25.83 -11.07
CA THR A 85 21.94 -26.30 -10.47
C THR A 85 22.90 -26.86 -11.51
N GLY A 86 22.53 -26.83 -12.79
CA GLY A 86 23.45 -27.07 -13.89
C GLY A 86 23.69 -28.55 -14.17
N GLN A 87 23.32 -28.95 -15.38
CA GLN A 87 23.91 -30.11 -16.02
C GLN A 87 25.37 -29.77 -16.35
N GLY A 88 26.23 -30.05 -15.39
CA GLY A 88 27.68 -30.03 -15.48
C GLY A 88 28.25 -31.19 -14.67
N THR A 89 27.73 -32.40 -14.85
CA THR A 89 28.46 -33.61 -14.44
C THR A 89 29.46 -33.94 -15.54
N THR A 90 30.70 -33.49 -15.36
CA THR A 90 31.94 -34.29 -15.34
C THR A 90 33.06 -33.28 -15.46
N GLU A 91 33.73 -32.99 -14.35
CA GLU A 91 35.18 -33.22 -14.22
C GLU A 91 35.66 -32.69 -12.88
N GLU A 92 36.57 -33.48 -12.32
CA GLU A 92 37.31 -33.27 -11.09
C GLU A 92 38.06 -31.94 -11.13
N GLY A 93 38.15 -31.24 -10.01
CA GLY A 93 38.96 -30.01 -9.99
C GLY A 93 38.83 -29.18 -8.73
N THR A 94 39.42 -29.69 -7.65
CA THR A 94 40.16 -28.93 -6.63
C THR A 94 39.70 -27.49 -6.29
N VAL A 95 39.20 -27.37 -5.07
CA VAL A 95 39.25 -26.18 -4.22
C VAL A 95 40.61 -25.48 -4.36
N THR A 96 40.61 -24.18 -4.71
CA THR A 96 41.75 -23.33 -4.38
C THR A 96 41.27 -21.93 -3.99
N ALA A 97 41.37 -21.68 -2.68
CA ALA A 97 41.42 -20.35 -2.10
C ALA A 97 42.79 -19.69 -2.37
N SER A 98 42.92 -18.41 -2.00
CA SER A 98 44.14 -17.57 -2.00
C SER A 98 44.30 -16.75 -3.29
N LYS A 99 44.62 -15.45 -3.27
CA LYS A 99 45.55 -14.78 -2.35
C LYS A 99 45.37 -13.25 -2.41
N GLN A 100 45.35 -12.64 -1.24
CA GLN A 100 45.52 -11.21 -0.98
C GLN A 100 47.03 -10.86 -0.90
N THR A 101 47.34 -9.56 -1.02
CA THR A 101 48.64 -8.85 -0.77
C THR A 101 49.42 -8.52 -2.05
N GLY A 102 49.96 -7.32 -2.28
CA GLY A 102 50.11 -6.08 -1.50
C GLY A 102 50.32 -4.89 -2.46
N ASN A 103 49.90 -3.67 -2.13
CA ASN A 103 50.57 -2.69 -1.27
C ASN A 103 51.72 -1.93 -2.00
N GLU A 104 51.42 -0.72 -2.47
CA GLU A 104 52.37 0.41 -2.54
C GLU A 104 51.61 1.70 -2.17
N GLU A 105 51.82 2.17 -0.93
CA GLU A 105 51.71 3.56 -0.51
C GLU A 105 53.00 4.28 -0.95
N GLN A 106 53.00 5.48 -1.52
CA GLN A 106 53.07 6.80 -0.88
C GLN A 106 53.18 7.80 -2.05
N LYS A 107 52.70 9.04 -2.03
CA LYS A 107 52.80 10.02 -0.95
C LYS A 107 51.88 11.21 -1.23
N VAL A 108 51.31 11.70 -0.14
CA VAL A 108 50.58 12.94 0.05
C VAL A 108 51.51 14.15 -0.12
N ASP A 109 51.04 15.19 -0.81
CA ASP A 109 51.19 16.56 -0.29
C ASP A 109 49.95 17.38 -0.67
N GLY A 110 49.36 18.03 0.32
CA GLY A 110 48.17 18.87 0.17
C GLY A 110 48.56 20.33 0.04
N THR A 111 47.64 21.16 -0.46
CA THR A 111 47.31 22.52 0.03
C THR A 111 46.28 23.18 -0.88
N VAL A 112 45.09 23.40 -0.29
CA VAL A 112 44.22 24.61 -0.33
C VAL A 112 43.76 25.16 -1.70
N GLU A 113 42.45 24.97 -1.92
CA GLU A 113 41.46 25.97 -2.33
C GLU A 113 41.72 26.81 -3.59
N GLN A 114 41.08 26.42 -4.70
CA GLN A 114 40.62 27.39 -5.69
C GLN A 114 39.33 26.91 -6.36
N THR A 115 38.25 27.62 -6.02
CA THR A 115 36.97 27.63 -6.72
C THR A 115 37.18 27.93 -8.20
N VAL A 116 37.01 26.92 -9.05
CA VAL A 116 36.86 27.07 -10.51
C VAL A 116 35.56 26.37 -10.89
N PRO A 117 34.60 27.06 -11.54
CA PRO A 117 33.32 26.48 -11.91
C PRO A 117 33.54 25.34 -12.91
N PRO A 118 32.86 24.19 -12.79
CA PRO A 118 32.89 23.16 -13.82
C PRO A 118 32.37 23.73 -15.14
N LYS A 119 33.30 23.81 -16.08
CA LYS A 119 33.10 24.12 -17.49
C LYS A 119 32.02 23.19 -18.04
N GLU A 120 30.98 23.79 -18.62
CA GLU A 120 29.90 23.11 -19.32
C GLU A 120 30.45 22.14 -20.39
N GLU A 121 30.52 20.85 -20.07
CA GLU A 121 30.29 19.83 -21.08
C GLU A 121 28.79 19.73 -21.27
N LYS A 122 28.32 20.22 -22.43
CA LYS A 122 26.99 19.98 -22.96
C LYS A 122 26.76 18.47 -23.18
N GLN A 123 26.54 17.72 -22.11
CA GLN A 123 25.54 16.68 -22.17
C GLN A 123 24.20 17.39 -22.13
N LYS A 124 23.47 17.30 -23.24
CA LYS A 124 22.11 17.80 -23.38
C LYS A 124 21.23 17.00 -22.41
N ALA A 125 21.27 17.34 -21.13
CA ALA A 125 20.32 16.86 -20.15
C ALA A 125 18.96 17.32 -20.63
N GLN A 126 18.18 16.38 -21.14
CA GLN A 126 16.79 16.60 -21.49
C GLN A 126 16.11 16.96 -20.17
N VAL A 127 15.86 18.25 -19.96
CA VAL A 127 15.09 18.74 -18.80
C VAL A 127 13.68 18.20 -18.99
N GLY A 128 13.42 17.04 -18.37
CA GLY A 128 12.11 16.43 -18.38
C GLY A 128 11.12 17.34 -17.66
N ALA A 129 9.94 17.52 -18.22
CA ALA A 129 8.82 18.09 -17.49
C ALA A 129 8.09 16.96 -16.75
N ALA A 130 7.49 17.26 -15.60
CA ALA A 130 6.67 16.30 -14.86
C ALA A 130 5.23 16.26 -15.41
N LEU A 131 4.62 15.07 -15.43
CA LEU A 131 3.17 14.92 -15.58
C LEU A 131 2.43 15.56 -14.40
N GLU A 132 1.17 15.92 -14.60
CA GLU A 132 0.35 16.46 -13.51
C GLU A 132 0.13 15.38 -12.42
N PRO A 133 0.15 15.72 -11.12
CA PRO A 133 -0.12 14.76 -10.07
C PRO A 133 -1.56 14.21 -10.16
N MET A 134 -1.70 12.88 -10.15
CA MET A 134 -3.00 12.23 -10.00
C MET A 134 -3.30 12.05 -8.52
N LYS A 135 -4.42 12.61 -8.06
CA LYS A 135 -4.86 12.52 -6.66
C LYS A 135 -6.08 11.62 -6.58
N LEU A 136 -5.94 10.49 -5.90
CA LEU A 136 -7.01 9.53 -5.65
C LEU A 136 -7.07 9.22 -4.16
N PHE A 137 -8.09 8.45 -3.78
CA PHE A 137 -8.17 7.83 -2.46
C PHE A 137 -8.21 6.32 -2.62
N PHE A 138 -7.61 5.60 -1.69
CA PHE A 138 -7.71 4.16 -1.62
C PHE A 138 -8.14 3.70 -0.25
N VAL A 139 -8.79 2.54 -0.24
CA VAL A 139 -9.21 1.83 0.96
C VAL A 139 -8.14 0.80 1.29
N GLN A 140 -7.52 0.96 2.45
CA GLN A 140 -6.50 0.05 2.96
C GLN A 140 -7.16 -1.03 3.84
N GLY A 141 -7.09 -2.28 3.40
CA GLY A 141 -7.57 -3.45 4.16
C GLY A 141 -6.54 -4.04 5.12
N GLY A 142 -5.27 -3.66 5.00
CA GLY A 142 -4.18 -4.15 5.85
C GLY A 142 -2.83 -3.54 5.50
N LEU A 143 -1.84 -3.70 6.38
CA LEU A 143 -0.45 -3.30 6.16
C LEU A 143 0.47 -4.43 6.63
N TYR A 144 1.30 -4.93 5.73
CA TYR A 144 2.09 -6.13 5.93
C TYR A 144 3.58 -5.81 5.88
N SER A 145 4.37 -6.51 6.70
CA SER A 145 5.82 -6.32 6.78
C SER A 145 6.60 -7.00 5.65
N SER A 146 5.97 -7.92 4.91
CA SER A 146 6.60 -8.61 3.79
C SER A 146 5.59 -8.87 2.68
N GLU A 147 6.11 -9.04 1.47
CA GLU A 147 5.29 -9.28 0.28
C GLU A 147 4.51 -10.59 0.38
N GLU A 148 5.13 -11.65 0.92
CA GLU A 148 4.51 -12.98 1.03
C GLU A 148 3.27 -12.94 1.93
N LYS A 149 3.34 -12.22 3.06
CA LYS A 149 2.19 -12.03 3.96
C LYS A 149 1.10 -11.21 3.29
N GLY A 150 1.49 -10.18 2.54
CA GLY A 150 0.57 -9.40 1.75
C GLY A 150 -0.13 -10.25 0.69
N GLN A 151 0.60 -11.16 0.04
CA GLN A 151 0.07 -12.01 -1.03
C GLN A 151 -0.92 -13.04 -0.48
N ALA A 152 -0.61 -13.64 0.67
CA ALA A 152 -1.56 -14.49 1.38
C ALA A 152 -2.85 -13.73 1.75
N ALA A 153 -2.74 -12.46 2.16
CA ALA A 153 -3.91 -11.63 2.44
C ALA A 153 -4.73 -11.29 1.18
N ILE A 154 -4.10 -11.09 0.01
CA ILE A 154 -4.82 -10.95 -1.26
C ILE A 154 -5.67 -12.20 -1.52
N GLU A 155 -5.11 -13.40 -1.34
CA GLU A 155 -5.82 -14.65 -1.58
C GLU A 155 -7.02 -14.83 -0.64
N GLU A 156 -6.87 -14.46 0.63
CA GLU A 156 -7.96 -14.46 1.60
C GLU A 156 -9.08 -13.48 1.19
N TRP A 157 -8.72 -12.26 0.80
CA TRP A 157 -9.68 -11.25 0.34
C TRP A 157 -10.43 -11.68 -0.92
N LYS A 158 -9.71 -12.25 -1.90
CA LYS A 158 -10.32 -12.75 -3.15
C LYS A 158 -11.20 -13.97 -2.91
N SER A 159 -10.83 -14.84 -1.97
CA SER A 159 -11.66 -15.99 -1.57
C SER A 159 -12.99 -15.57 -0.94
N ASN A 160 -13.03 -14.39 -0.31
CA ASN A 160 -14.24 -13.77 0.22
C ASN A 160 -15.03 -12.97 -0.84
N GLY A 161 -14.65 -13.06 -2.11
CA GLY A 161 -15.30 -12.33 -3.22
C GLY A 161 -14.93 -10.85 -3.28
N GLY A 162 -13.91 -10.42 -2.55
CA GLY A 162 -13.38 -9.06 -2.56
C GLY A 162 -12.34 -8.83 -3.66
N VAL A 163 -12.02 -7.56 -3.89
CA VAL A 163 -10.91 -7.13 -4.74
C VAL A 163 -9.74 -6.76 -3.83
N ALA A 164 -8.53 -7.07 -4.27
CA ALA A 164 -7.34 -6.78 -3.48
C ALA A 164 -6.08 -6.73 -4.36
N ALA A 165 -5.23 -5.74 -4.10
CA ALA A 165 -3.90 -5.64 -4.67
C ALA A 165 -2.88 -5.16 -3.62
N LEU A 166 -1.61 -5.47 -3.84
CA LEU A 166 -0.51 -5.06 -2.97
C LEU A 166 0.17 -3.82 -3.53
N LYS A 167 0.27 -2.80 -2.68
CA LYS A 167 0.97 -1.56 -2.98
C LYS A 167 2.19 -1.43 -2.06
N PRO A 168 3.41 -1.30 -2.61
CA PRO A 168 4.57 -0.92 -1.82
C PRO A 168 4.35 0.43 -1.12
N SER A 169 4.66 0.48 0.17
CA SER A 169 4.49 1.64 1.05
C SER A 169 5.66 1.72 2.02
N GLY A 170 6.77 2.31 1.53
CA GLY A 170 8.04 2.33 2.25
C GLY A 170 8.67 0.94 2.35
N ASP A 171 8.91 0.49 3.58
CA ASP A 171 9.42 -0.83 3.94
C ASP A 171 8.30 -1.89 4.09
N LYS A 172 7.04 -1.49 3.86
CA LYS A 172 5.85 -2.32 4.07
C LYS A 172 5.02 -2.40 2.80
N TYR A 173 4.00 -3.25 2.86
CA TYR A 173 3.08 -3.49 1.76
C TYR A 173 1.64 -3.25 2.22
N ALA A 174 1.00 -2.24 1.63
CA ALA A 174 -0.40 -1.91 1.89
C ALA A 174 -1.31 -2.76 1.01
N LEU A 175 -2.35 -3.34 1.61
CA LEU A 175 -3.39 -4.05 0.87
C LEU A 175 -4.46 -3.05 0.45
N VAL A 176 -4.53 -2.79 -0.84
CA VAL A 176 -5.51 -1.92 -1.48
C VAL A 176 -6.73 -2.76 -1.83
N VAL A 177 -7.88 -2.45 -1.22
CA VAL A 177 -9.14 -3.20 -1.42
C VAL A 177 -10.19 -2.39 -2.17
N GLY A 178 -9.87 -1.15 -2.53
CA GLY A 178 -10.71 -0.30 -3.35
C GLY A 178 -10.09 1.07 -3.56
N VAL A 179 -10.54 1.77 -4.59
CA VAL A 179 -10.07 3.09 -4.99
C VAL A 179 -11.29 3.96 -5.27
N ALA A 180 -11.10 5.27 -5.19
CA ALA A 180 -12.07 6.26 -5.64
C ALA A 180 -11.38 7.56 -6.05
N SER A 181 -12.00 8.31 -6.95
CA SER A 181 -11.49 9.61 -7.41
C SER A 181 -11.75 10.77 -6.47
N ASP A 182 -12.70 10.63 -5.54
CA ASP A 182 -13.13 11.72 -4.66
C ASP A 182 -13.45 11.23 -3.24
N GLU A 183 -13.51 12.20 -2.32
CA GLU A 183 -13.68 11.93 -0.91
C GLU A 183 -15.07 11.36 -0.57
N GLN A 184 -16.11 11.74 -1.32
CA GLN A 184 -17.45 11.24 -1.09
C GLN A 184 -17.53 9.75 -1.45
N ALA A 185 -17.03 9.38 -2.63
CA ALA A 185 -17.01 8.00 -3.10
C ALA A 185 -16.20 7.08 -2.18
N VAL A 186 -15.00 7.48 -1.73
CA VAL A 186 -14.22 6.65 -0.79
C VAL A 186 -14.89 6.52 0.58
N ASN A 187 -15.55 7.56 1.08
CA ASN A 187 -16.24 7.49 2.37
C ASN A 187 -17.46 6.55 2.28
N GLN A 188 -18.16 6.53 1.15
CA GLN A 188 -19.24 5.56 0.88
C GLN A 188 -18.70 4.13 0.87
N LEU A 189 -17.59 3.89 0.16
CA LEU A 189 -16.95 2.58 0.09
C LEU A 189 -16.49 2.08 1.48
N ILE A 190 -15.91 2.96 2.30
CA ILE A 190 -15.56 2.63 3.69
C ILE A 190 -16.81 2.35 4.52
N GLY A 191 -17.90 3.10 4.31
CA GLY A 191 -19.18 2.85 4.96
C GLY A 191 -19.71 1.44 4.66
N GLN A 192 -19.61 1.01 3.40
CA GLN A 192 -20.00 -0.33 2.98
C GLN A 192 -19.15 -1.42 3.68
N TYR A 193 -17.83 -1.28 3.69
CA TYR A 193 -16.97 -2.23 4.40
C TYR A 193 -17.25 -2.31 5.90
N LYS A 194 -17.56 -1.19 6.54
CA LYS A 194 -17.96 -1.17 7.97
C LYS A 194 -19.28 -1.89 8.21
N GLN A 195 -20.25 -1.77 7.28
CA GLN A 195 -21.51 -2.52 7.35
C GLN A 195 -21.29 -4.03 7.19
N ASP A 196 -20.32 -4.41 6.36
CA ASP A 196 -19.91 -5.80 6.15
C ASP A 196 -19.03 -6.34 7.31
N GLY A 197 -18.78 -5.54 8.36
CA GLY A 197 -17.97 -5.93 9.52
C GLY A 197 -16.46 -5.93 9.24
N VAL A 198 -16.03 -5.34 8.14
CA VAL A 198 -14.63 -5.31 7.70
C VAL A 198 -13.97 -3.99 8.11
N SER A 199 -12.86 -4.10 8.85
CA SER A 199 -12.09 -2.94 9.27
C SER A 199 -11.19 -2.46 8.14
N VAL A 200 -11.42 -1.23 7.67
CA VAL A 200 -10.65 -0.61 6.59
C VAL A 200 -10.33 0.86 6.90
N LEU A 201 -9.27 1.38 6.27
CA LEU A 201 -8.82 2.76 6.46
C LEU A 201 -8.81 3.54 5.15
N LYS A 202 -9.23 4.81 5.19
CA LYS A 202 -9.02 5.76 4.10
C LYS A 202 -7.55 6.14 4.03
N LYS A 203 -6.98 6.16 2.82
CA LYS A 203 -5.65 6.71 2.53
C LYS A 203 -5.68 7.53 1.25
N ASN A 204 -4.85 8.57 1.19
CA ASN A 204 -4.63 9.33 -0.03
C ASN A 204 -3.64 8.58 -0.93
N TRP A 205 -3.88 8.63 -2.23
CA TRP A 205 -2.98 8.12 -3.25
C TRP A 205 -2.58 9.26 -4.18
N ASP A 206 -1.45 9.88 -3.85
CA ASP A 206 -0.87 10.93 -4.68
C ASP A 206 0.18 10.30 -5.60
N ILE A 207 -0.17 10.07 -6.87
CA ILE A 207 0.74 9.54 -7.88
C ILE A 207 1.39 10.71 -8.61
N THR A 208 2.70 10.89 -8.38
CA THR A 208 3.50 11.95 -8.97
C THR A 208 4.54 11.38 -9.93
N ASP A 209 4.83 12.12 -10.98
CA ASP A 209 5.87 11.77 -11.95
C ASP A 209 7.26 12.15 -11.42
N LYS A 210 7.87 11.18 -10.74
CA LYS A 210 9.22 11.29 -10.16
C LYS A 210 10.32 11.13 -11.21
N VAL A 211 9.97 10.63 -12.39
CA VAL A 211 10.91 10.32 -13.48
C VAL A 211 10.89 11.38 -14.59
N LEU A 212 9.95 12.33 -14.54
CA LEU A 212 9.81 13.47 -15.46
C LEU A 212 9.53 13.04 -16.91
N LEU A 213 8.57 12.13 -17.07
CA LEU A 213 8.19 11.49 -18.33
C LEU A 213 7.27 12.32 -19.22
N LYS A 214 6.83 13.52 -18.83
CA LYS A 214 5.90 14.32 -19.67
C LYS A 214 6.43 14.58 -21.08
N ASN A 215 7.73 14.81 -21.20
CA ASN A 215 8.40 15.08 -22.48
C ASN A 215 9.04 13.82 -23.09
N ASP A 216 8.78 12.64 -22.52
CA ASP A 216 9.22 11.37 -23.09
C ASP A 216 8.50 11.10 -24.41
N LYS A 217 9.26 10.83 -25.46
CA LYS A 217 8.74 10.66 -26.82
C LYS A 217 7.96 9.37 -27.02
N GLU A 218 8.19 8.37 -26.17
CA GLU A 218 7.58 7.05 -26.28
C GLU A 218 6.31 6.98 -25.42
N VAL A 219 6.40 7.38 -24.14
CA VAL A 219 5.31 7.18 -23.17
C VAL A 219 4.63 8.46 -22.70
N GLY A 220 5.23 9.64 -22.87
CA GLY A 220 4.76 10.88 -22.22
C GLY A 220 3.34 11.28 -22.59
N GLY A 221 3.03 11.28 -23.89
CA GLY A 221 1.68 11.59 -24.39
C GLY A 221 0.63 10.55 -23.97
N PHE A 222 1.01 9.27 -24.00
CA PHE A 222 0.16 8.16 -23.57
C PHE A 222 -0.20 8.27 -22.08
N LEU A 223 0.80 8.49 -21.22
CA LEU A 223 0.61 8.63 -19.78
C LEU A 223 -0.28 9.83 -19.45
N ALA A 224 -0.04 11.00 -20.06
CA ALA A 224 -0.84 12.21 -19.84
C ALA A 224 -2.32 12.01 -20.17
N LYS A 225 -2.64 11.29 -21.25
CA LYS A 225 -4.03 11.02 -21.66
C LYS A 225 -4.69 9.93 -20.83
N ILE A 226 -3.92 8.99 -20.26
CA ILE A 226 -4.43 7.94 -19.40
C ILE A 226 -4.92 8.48 -18.04
N GLN A 227 -4.32 9.56 -17.52
CA GLN A 227 -4.70 10.08 -16.21
C GLN A 227 -6.19 10.45 -16.07
N PRO A 228 -6.78 11.27 -16.95
CA PRO A 228 -8.20 11.57 -16.88
C PRO A 228 -9.07 10.32 -17.11
N LEU A 229 -8.62 9.40 -17.96
CA LEU A 229 -9.36 8.17 -18.26
C LEU A 229 -9.57 7.29 -17.02
N TYR A 230 -8.53 7.12 -16.18
CA TYR A 230 -8.67 6.40 -14.90
C TYR A 230 -9.59 7.11 -13.91
N THR A 231 -9.58 8.45 -13.90
CA THR A 231 -10.54 9.21 -13.10
C THR A 231 -11.98 8.95 -13.56
N HIS A 232 -12.20 8.80 -14.88
CA HIS A 232 -13.50 8.44 -15.43
C HIS A 232 -13.89 6.98 -15.15
N PHE A 233 -12.93 6.04 -15.12
CA PHE A 233 -13.18 4.67 -14.68
C PHE A 233 -13.69 4.64 -13.23
N GLU A 234 -13.01 5.33 -12.32
CA GLU A 234 -13.40 5.39 -10.90
C GLU A 234 -14.80 5.99 -10.71
N LYS A 235 -15.10 7.08 -11.43
CA LYS A 235 -16.44 7.69 -11.42
C LYS A 235 -17.50 6.74 -11.97
N TYR A 236 -17.21 6.04 -13.06
CA TYR A 236 -18.12 5.04 -13.62
C TYR A 236 -18.41 3.94 -12.61
N VAL A 237 -17.36 3.34 -12.01
CA VAL A 237 -17.55 2.25 -11.05
C VAL A 237 -18.32 2.72 -9.82
N SER A 238 -17.98 3.90 -9.28
CA SER A 238 -18.71 4.48 -8.16
C SER A 238 -20.18 4.73 -8.51
N GLY A 239 -20.46 5.21 -9.73
CA GLY A 239 -21.81 5.39 -10.25
C GLY A 239 -22.59 4.08 -10.37
N VAL A 240 -21.96 3.01 -10.87
CA VAL A 240 -22.58 1.68 -10.96
C VAL A 240 -22.82 1.07 -9.58
N GLN A 241 -21.86 1.20 -8.66
CA GLN A 241 -22.00 0.70 -7.28
C GLN A 241 -23.15 1.37 -6.52
N THR A 242 -23.32 2.68 -6.71
CA THR A 242 -24.36 3.46 -6.00
C THR A 242 -25.75 3.32 -6.63
N SER A 243 -25.84 3.29 -7.96
CA SER A 243 -27.12 3.24 -8.69
C SER A 243 -27.56 1.83 -9.08
N GLY A 244 -26.66 0.85 -9.04
CA GLY A 244 -26.87 -0.50 -9.56
C GLY A 244 -27.01 -0.57 -11.08
N LYS A 245 -26.73 0.52 -11.81
CA LYS A 245 -26.94 0.62 -13.27
C LYS A 245 -25.77 1.29 -13.96
N SER A 246 -25.41 0.77 -15.12
CA SER A 246 -24.46 1.39 -16.04
C SER A 246 -25.05 2.62 -16.72
N ASN A 247 -24.27 3.71 -16.79
CA ASN A 247 -24.66 4.92 -17.51
C ASN A 247 -24.07 4.93 -18.93
N GLN A 248 -24.94 4.90 -19.93
CA GLN A 248 -24.55 4.89 -21.35
C GLN A 248 -23.71 6.10 -21.75
N LYS A 249 -23.98 7.28 -21.20
CA LYS A 249 -23.20 8.50 -21.50
C LYS A 249 -21.76 8.37 -21.03
N ASP A 250 -21.56 7.75 -19.87
CA ASP A 250 -20.22 7.52 -19.31
C ASP A 250 -19.46 6.48 -20.15
N ILE A 251 -20.14 5.41 -20.58
CA ILE A 251 -19.57 4.40 -21.49
C ILE A 251 -19.10 5.04 -22.81
N GLU A 252 -19.93 5.90 -23.40
CA GLU A 252 -19.61 6.59 -24.65
C GLU A 252 -18.44 7.56 -24.51
N ALA A 253 -18.41 8.33 -23.42
CA ALA A 253 -17.30 9.23 -23.11
C ALA A 253 -15.98 8.46 -22.94
N ILE A 254 -15.99 7.41 -22.13
CA ILE A 254 -14.82 6.54 -21.88
C ILE A 254 -14.34 5.87 -23.17
N THR A 255 -15.27 5.37 -24.00
CA THR A 255 -14.93 4.73 -25.28
C THR A 255 -14.32 5.74 -26.25
N LYS A 256 -14.82 6.98 -26.28
CA LYS A 256 -14.28 8.05 -27.12
C LYS A 256 -12.87 8.46 -26.69
N GLU A 257 -12.64 8.61 -25.39
CA GLU A 257 -11.31 8.89 -24.83
C GLU A 257 -10.32 7.77 -25.15
N TRP A 258 -10.73 6.51 -24.97
CA TRP A 258 -9.90 5.36 -25.31
C TRP A 258 -9.48 5.34 -26.78
N LYS A 259 -10.40 5.61 -27.72
CA LYS A 259 -10.10 5.65 -29.17
C LYS A 259 -9.03 6.69 -29.52
N ALA A 260 -8.89 7.76 -28.74
CA ALA A 260 -7.85 8.77 -28.94
C ALA A 260 -6.46 8.34 -28.45
N ILE A 261 -6.39 7.25 -27.66
CA ILE A 261 -5.17 6.73 -27.02
C ILE A 261 -4.77 5.38 -27.63
N GLU A 262 -5.73 4.61 -28.13
CA GLU A 262 -5.57 3.22 -28.56
C GLU A 262 -4.38 3.02 -29.52
N LYS A 263 -4.25 3.88 -30.54
CA LYS A 263 -3.16 3.80 -31.53
C LYS A 263 -1.78 4.07 -30.93
N GLU A 264 -1.70 4.97 -29.96
CA GLU A 264 -0.44 5.31 -29.26
C GLU A 264 -0.02 4.14 -28.36
N GLY A 265 -0.97 3.51 -27.68
CA GLY A 265 -0.69 2.35 -26.83
C GLY A 265 -0.39 1.05 -27.61
N GLN A 266 -1.04 0.82 -28.76
CA GLN A 266 -0.80 -0.38 -29.58
C GLN A 266 0.61 -0.43 -30.19
N SER A 267 1.20 0.74 -30.46
CA SER A 267 2.54 0.85 -31.04
C SER A 267 3.67 0.96 -30.01
N MET A 268 3.33 0.86 -28.72
CA MET A 268 4.25 0.99 -27.60
C MET A 268 5.31 -0.12 -27.60
N LYS A 269 6.59 0.20 -27.39
CA LYS A 269 7.66 -0.79 -27.34
C LYS A 269 7.99 -1.18 -25.89
N ARG A 270 7.96 -0.21 -24.98
CA ARG A 270 8.20 -0.40 -23.54
C ARG A 270 7.19 -1.35 -22.91
N GLU A 271 7.69 -2.44 -22.33
CA GLU A 271 6.87 -3.54 -21.78
C GLU A 271 5.96 -3.12 -20.61
N ASP A 272 6.43 -2.21 -19.74
CA ASP A 272 5.62 -1.68 -18.64
C ASP A 272 4.45 -0.82 -19.13
N ALA A 273 4.67 0.00 -20.17
CA ALA A 273 3.62 0.78 -20.81
C ALA A 273 2.65 -0.09 -21.61
N LYS A 274 3.11 -1.19 -22.24
CA LYS A 274 2.22 -2.21 -22.84
C LYS A 274 1.34 -2.86 -21.76
N LYS A 275 1.90 -3.20 -20.61
CA LYS A 275 1.13 -3.78 -19.49
C LYS A 275 0.03 -2.83 -19.02
N LEU A 276 0.36 -1.54 -18.87
CA LEU A 276 -0.62 -0.50 -18.55
C LEU A 276 -1.70 -0.38 -19.65
N TYR A 277 -1.30 -0.40 -20.92
CA TYR A 277 -2.24 -0.42 -22.05
C TYR A 277 -3.20 -1.61 -21.96
N THR A 278 -2.70 -2.81 -21.69
CA THR A 278 -3.53 -4.02 -21.54
C THR A 278 -4.56 -3.85 -20.43
N TYR A 279 -4.17 -3.46 -19.22
CA TYR A 279 -5.13 -3.22 -18.14
C TYR A 279 -6.18 -2.17 -18.52
N THR A 280 -5.74 -1.07 -19.12
CA THR A 280 -6.65 0.01 -19.55
C THR A 280 -7.62 -0.48 -20.62
N SER A 281 -7.17 -1.29 -21.58
CA SER A 281 -8.02 -1.88 -22.63
C SER A 281 -9.06 -2.85 -22.05
N VAL A 282 -8.67 -3.67 -21.07
CA VAL A 282 -9.57 -4.61 -20.38
C VAL A 282 -10.61 -3.85 -19.57
N ALA A 283 -10.22 -2.78 -18.87
CA ALA A 283 -11.16 -1.90 -18.17
C ALA A 283 -12.18 -1.29 -19.13
N VAL A 284 -11.73 -0.69 -20.24
CA VAL A 284 -12.62 -0.10 -21.26
C VAL A 284 -13.57 -1.15 -21.84
N GLN A 285 -13.07 -2.33 -22.18
CA GLN A 285 -13.89 -3.41 -22.73
C GLN A 285 -14.94 -3.88 -21.72
N THR A 286 -14.57 -4.02 -20.45
CA THR A 286 -15.50 -4.39 -19.36
C THR A 286 -16.57 -3.31 -19.15
N ILE A 287 -16.19 -2.03 -19.19
CA ILE A 287 -17.12 -0.89 -19.10
C ILE A 287 -18.08 -0.88 -20.29
N LYS A 288 -17.58 -1.16 -21.49
CA LYS A 288 -18.37 -1.23 -22.72
C LYS A 288 -19.41 -2.35 -22.71
N GLU A 289 -19.14 -3.46 -22.01
CA GLU A 289 -20.13 -4.51 -21.79
C GLU A 289 -21.30 -4.05 -20.92
N GLY A 290 -21.15 -2.97 -20.15
CA GLY A 290 -22.22 -2.36 -19.35
C GLY A 290 -22.73 -3.25 -18.21
N LYS A 291 -22.01 -4.32 -17.87
CA LYS A 291 -22.41 -5.25 -16.81
C LYS A 291 -22.34 -4.56 -15.45
N SER A 292 -23.47 -4.59 -14.74
CA SER A 292 -23.64 -3.95 -13.43
C SER A 292 -23.76 -4.97 -12.29
N ASP A 293 -23.55 -6.26 -12.57
CA ASP A 293 -23.55 -7.30 -11.55
C ASP A 293 -22.30 -7.19 -10.64
N LYS A 294 -22.42 -7.70 -9.41
CA LYS A 294 -21.39 -7.56 -8.38
C LYS A 294 -20.04 -8.14 -8.81
N GLU A 295 -20.03 -9.25 -9.54
CA GLU A 295 -18.81 -9.93 -9.96
C GLU A 295 -18.08 -9.14 -11.06
N SER A 296 -18.82 -8.67 -12.06
CA SER A 296 -18.30 -7.84 -13.16
C SER A 296 -17.73 -6.52 -12.63
N VAL A 297 -18.44 -5.87 -11.70
CA VAL A 297 -17.96 -4.64 -11.05
C VAL A 297 -16.71 -4.90 -10.20
N ALA A 298 -16.64 -6.03 -9.49
CA ALA A 298 -15.44 -6.42 -8.75
C ALA A 298 -14.24 -6.66 -9.68
N LYS A 299 -14.43 -7.40 -10.78
CA LYS A 299 -13.36 -7.60 -11.78
C LYS A 299 -12.89 -6.28 -12.39
N LEU A 300 -13.81 -5.38 -12.70
CA LEU A 300 -13.48 -4.04 -13.21
C LEU A 300 -12.65 -3.25 -12.18
N ASN A 301 -13.08 -3.21 -10.91
CA ASN A 301 -12.30 -2.58 -9.84
C ASN A 301 -10.89 -3.17 -9.72
N GLN A 302 -10.75 -4.49 -9.75
CA GLN A 302 -9.44 -5.14 -9.69
C GLN A 302 -8.53 -4.68 -10.84
N VAL A 303 -9.04 -4.68 -12.07
CA VAL A 303 -8.29 -4.27 -13.26
C VAL A 303 -7.89 -2.79 -13.17
N ILE A 304 -8.77 -1.92 -12.66
CA ILE A 304 -8.45 -0.50 -12.47
C ILE A 304 -7.34 -0.33 -11.42
N ILE A 305 -7.42 -1.03 -10.27
CA ILE A 305 -6.39 -1.00 -9.23
C ILE A 305 -5.05 -1.48 -9.80
N ASP A 306 -5.03 -2.60 -10.51
CA ASP A 306 -3.82 -3.16 -11.13
C ASP A 306 -3.22 -2.20 -12.17
N GLY A 307 -4.08 -1.52 -12.93
CA GLY A 307 -3.72 -0.47 -13.87
C GLY A 307 -3.09 0.75 -13.19
N LEU A 308 -3.68 1.24 -12.10
CA LEU A 308 -3.14 2.35 -11.31
C LEU A 308 -1.78 2.00 -10.69
N LEU A 309 -1.61 0.79 -10.17
CA LEU A 309 -0.31 0.31 -9.67
C LEU A 309 0.72 0.23 -10.80
N SER A 310 0.32 -0.22 -11.99
CA SER A 310 1.19 -0.22 -13.16
C SER A 310 1.59 1.19 -13.58
N TYR A 311 0.65 2.14 -13.56
CA TYR A 311 0.91 3.55 -13.84
C TYR A 311 1.88 4.15 -12.81
N GLU A 312 1.62 3.97 -11.51
CA GLU A 312 2.51 4.44 -10.43
C GLU A 312 3.93 3.90 -10.60
N LYS A 313 4.06 2.62 -10.95
CA LYS A 313 5.37 1.99 -11.17
C LYS A 313 6.15 2.69 -12.29
N ILE A 314 5.50 2.97 -13.43
CA ILE A 314 6.13 3.64 -14.58
C ILE A 314 6.62 5.04 -14.20
N VAL A 315 5.83 5.81 -13.46
CA VAL A 315 6.13 7.21 -13.14
C VAL A 315 6.97 7.38 -11.86
N SER A 316 7.12 6.33 -11.05
CA SER A 316 7.90 6.35 -9.81
C SER A 316 9.25 5.64 -9.89
N GLN A 317 9.40 4.64 -10.77
CA GLN A 317 10.63 3.88 -10.91
C GLN A 317 11.40 4.35 -12.14
N LYS A 318 12.64 4.82 -11.95
CA LYS A 318 13.56 5.02 -13.07
C LYS A 318 13.85 3.67 -13.69
N VAL A 319 13.58 3.52 -14.99
CA VAL A 319 14.06 2.37 -15.76
C VAL A 319 15.59 2.42 -15.72
N LYS A 320 16.21 1.35 -15.22
CA LYS A 320 17.67 1.16 -15.27
C LYS A 320 18.09 0.75 -16.67
#